data_AF-A0A964V0I8-F1
#
_entry.id   AF-A0A964V0I8-F1
#
_cell.length_a   1.000
_cell.length_b   1.000
_cell.length_c   1.000
_cell.angle_alpha   90.00
_cell.angle_beta   90.00
_cell.angle_gamma   90.00
#
_symmetry.space_group_name_H-M   'P 1'
#
loop_
_entity.id
_entity.type
_entity.pdbx_description
1 polymer ?
#
loop_
_entity_poly.entity_id
_entity_poly.type
_entity_poly.pdbx_seq_one_letter_code
_entity_poly.pdbx_strand_id
1 'polypeptide(L)' 'MSEVELVWVQSCDVCGCEHRHMENHPIESQDQAESETGAFWERCNSWYRAHVEAVQAQQSLYAMHA' A
#
# COMPACT_ATOMS: atom_id res chain seq x y z
N MET A 1 -12.38 -23.83 4.65
CA MET A 1 -11.73 -22.65 4.07
C MET A 1 -11.88 -21.53 5.08
N SER A 2 -10.77 -20.92 5.50
CA SER A 2 -10.80 -19.79 6.43
C SER A 2 -10.48 -18.52 5.66
N GLU A 3 -11.25 -17.47 5.88
CA GLU A 3 -10.96 -16.16 5.30
C GLU A 3 -10.02 -15.41 6.25
N VAL A 4 -8.94 -14.85 5.70
CA VAL A 4 -7.98 -14.04 6.44
C VAL A 4 -8.06 -12.61 5.94
N GLU A 5 -8.22 -11.67 6.88
CA GLU A 5 -8.13 -10.25 6.61
C GLU A 5 -6.66 -9.82 6.71
N LEU A 6 -6.11 -9.31 5.61
CA LEU A 6 -4.79 -8.69 5.57
C LEU A 6 -4.95 -7.17 5.61
N VAL A 7 -4.28 -6.54 6.58
CA VAL A 7 -4.34 -5.10 6.81
C VAL A 7 -2.95 -4.51 6.74
N TRP A 8 -2.77 -3.48 5.92
CA TRP A 8 -1.54 -2.72 5.80
C TRP A 8 -1.83 -1.26 6.13
N VAL A 9 -0.97 -0.67 6.98
CA VAL A 9 -1.07 0.72 7.42
C VAL A 9 0.31 1.35 7.35
N GLN A 10 0.41 2.52 6.74
CA GLN A 10 1.66 3.27 6.60
C GLN A 10 1.41 4.77 6.71
N SER A 11 2.19 5.46 7.53
CA SER A 11 2.23 6.93 7.53
C SER A 11 3.08 7.43 6.36
N CYS A 12 2.57 8.43 5.64
CA CYS A 12 3.26 9.05 4.50
C CYS A 12 3.84 10.40 4.90
N ASP A 13 5.16 10.52 4.91
CA ASP A 13 5.85 11.77 5.24
C ASP A 13 5.68 12.85 4.16
N VAL A 14 5.30 12.47 2.94
CA VAL A 14 5.16 13.39 1.80
C VAL A 14 3.84 14.14 1.83
N CYS A 15 2.74 13.45 2.14
CA CYS A 15 1.40 14.06 2.22
C CYS A 15 0.94 14.30 3.66
N GLY A 16 1.61 13.73 4.66
CA GLY A 16 1.27 13.82 6.08
C GLY A 16 0.08 12.97 6.51
N CYS A 17 -0.43 12.09 5.64
CA CYS A 17 -1.59 11.24 5.92
C CYS A 17 -1.19 9.81 6.29
N GLU A 18 -2.07 9.13 7.02
CA GLU A 18 -2.04 7.68 7.17
C GLU A 18 -2.73 7.02 5.98
N HIS A 19 -2.08 6.03 5.38
CA HIS A 19 -2.61 5.23 4.31
C HIS A 19 -2.92 3.82 4.79
N ARG A 20 -4.12 3.35 4.47
CA ARG A 20 -4.62 2.04 4.86
C ARG A 20 -5.12 1.28 3.64
N HIS A 21 -4.71 0.02 3.54
CA HIS A 21 -5.21 -0.92 2.54
C HIS A 21 -5.62 -2.22 3.22
N MET A 22 -6.75 -2.79 2.81
CA MET A 22 -7.33 -3.99 3.41
C MET A 22 -7.82 -4.93 2.31
N GLU A 23 -7.49 -6.21 2.44
CA GLU A 23 -7.94 -7.27 1.53
C GLU A 23 -8.35 -8.50 2.33
N ASN A 24 -9.37 -9.21 1.84
CA ASN A 24 -9.80 -10.49 2.39
C ASN A 24 -9.41 -11.60 1.41
N HIS A 25 -8.75 -12.64 1.92
CA HIS A 25 -8.24 -13.74 1.10
C HIS A 25 -8.74 -15.09 1.63
N PRO A 26 -9.25 -15.97 0.76
CA PRO A 26 -9.51 -17.35 1.12
C PRO A 26 -8.19 -18.10 1.24
N ILE A 27 -7.88 -18.58 2.45
CA ILE A 27 -6.65 -19.30 2.75
C ILE A 27 -6.98 -20.74 3.15
N GLU A 28 -6.25 -21.68 2.55
CA GLU A 28 -6.43 -23.12 2.78
C GLU A 28 -5.26 -23.74 3.56
N SER A 29 -4.10 -23.08 3.58
CA SER A 29 -2.89 -23.55 4.28
C SER A 29 -2.02 -22.42 4.79
N GLN A 30 -1.07 -22.74 5.69
CA GLN A 30 -0.10 -21.78 6.20
C GLN A 30 0.84 -21.28 5.08
N ASP A 31 1.32 -22.16 4.21
CA ASP A 31 2.19 -21.78 3.08
C ASP A 31 1.49 -20.78 2.15
N GLN A 32 0.20 -20.97 1.91
CA GLN A 32 -0.60 -20.03 1.13
C GLN A 32 -0.75 -18.70 1.88
N ALA A 33 -0.96 -18.71 3.20
CA ALA A 33 -1.01 -17.49 4.00
C ALA A 33 0.29 -16.67 3.89
N GLU A 34 1.43 -17.34 3.97
CA GLU A 34 2.76 -16.71 3.88
C GLU A 34 2.99 -16.13 2.48
N SER A 35 2.65 -16.89 1.43
CA SER A 35 2.70 -16.42 0.05
C SER A 35 1.80 -15.20 -0.20
N GLU A 36 0.54 -15.27 0.23
CA GLU A 36 -0.42 -14.17 0.05
C GLU A 36 -0.03 -12.93 0.86
N THR A 37 0.55 -13.11 2.06
CA THR A 37 1.07 -11.99 2.86
C THR A 37 2.22 -11.28 2.13
N GLY A 38 3.14 -12.04 1.53
CA GLY A 38 4.23 -11.47 0.72
C GLY A 38 3.71 -10.71 -0.50
N ALA A 39 2.80 -11.33 -1.26
CA ALA A 39 2.20 -10.70 -2.43
C ALA A 39 1.38 -9.44 -2.07
N PHE A 40 0.65 -9.47 -0.96
CA PHE A 40 -0.09 -8.33 -0.43
C PHE A 40 0.84 -7.16 -0.07
N TRP A 41 1.97 -7.45 0.58
CA TRP A 41 2.97 -6.44 0.93
C TRP A 41 3.58 -5.76 -0.30
N GLU A 42 3.88 -6.53 -1.36
CA GLU A 42 4.37 -5.98 -2.63
C GLU A 42 3.33 -5.07 -3.31
N ARG A 43 2.05 -5.48 -3.32
CA ARG A 43 0.95 -4.65 -3.86
C ARG A 43 0.82 -3.33 -3.09
N CYS A 44 0.84 -3.38 -1.76
CA CYS A 44 0.74 -2.19 -0.92
C CYS A 44 1.89 -1.22 -1.16
N ASN A 45 3.13 -1.72 -1.25
CA ASN A 45 4.30 -0.89 -1.55
C ASN A 45 4.25 -0.27 -2.95
N SER A 46 3.79 -1.03 -3.94
CA SER A 46 3.62 -0.51 -5.30
C SER A 46 2.63 0.66 -5.32
N TRP A 47 1.47 0.48 -4.67
CA TRP A 47 0.47 1.53 -4.54
C TRP A 47 1.00 2.76 -3.78
N TYR A 48 1.72 2.54 -2.67
CA TYR A 48 2.32 3.62 -1.90
C TYR A 48 3.36 4.41 -2.69
N ARG A 49 4.21 3.72 -3.47
CA ARG A 49 5.20 4.36 -4.32
C ARG A 49 4.54 5.24 -5.38
N ALA A 50 3.51 4.73 -6.06
CA ALA A 50 2.77 5.51 -7.05
C ALA A 50 2.12 6.76 -6.44
N HIS A 51 1.61 6.67 -5.20
CA HIS A 51 1.11 7.82 -4.46
C HIS A 51 2.22 8.86 -4.21
N VAL A 52 3.37 8.44 -3.67
CA VAL A 52 4.51 9.33 -3.39
C VAL A 52 4.98 10.03 -4.66
N GLU A 53 5.16 9.30 -5.75
CA GLU A 53 5.57 9.84 -7.05
C GLU A 53 4.57 10.89 -7.56
N ALA A 54 3.26 10.62 -7.44
CA ALA A 54 2.22 11.55 -7.86
C ALA A 54 2.22 12.85 -7.04
N VAL A 55 2.37 12.76 -5.71
CA VAL A 55 2.41 13.95 -4.84
C VAL A 55 3.66 14.78 -5.11
N GLN A 56 4.82 14.14 -5.24
CA GLN A 56 6.08 14.83 -5.56
C GLN A 56 6.03 15.52 -6.93
N ALA A 57 5.42 14.88 -7.94
CA ALA A 57 5.22 15.50 -9.24
C ALA A 57 4.33 16.74 -9.15
N GLN A 58 3.23 16.68 -8.38
CA GLN A 58 2.36 17.83 -8.15
C GLN A 58 3.10 18.98 -7.46
N GLN A 59 3.82 18.70 -6.37
CA GLN A 59 4.61 19.71 -5.64
C GLN A 59 5.66 20.37 -6.53
N SER A 60 6.32 19.60 -7.40
CA SER A 60 7.30 20.13 -8.34
C SER A 60 6.69 21.10 -9.36
N LEU A 61 5.49 20.77 -9.87
CA LEU A 61 4.76 21.65 -10.79
C LEU A 61 4.38 22.97 -10.10
N TYR A 62 3.87 22.94 -8.87
CA TYR A 62 3.53 24.17 -8.13
C TYR A 62 4.76 25.04 -7.86
N ALA A 63 5.91 24.44 -7.53
CA ALA A 63 7.15 25.18 -7.27
C ALA A 63 7.71 25.93 -8.49
N MET A 64 7.39 25.47 -9.72
CA MET A 64 7.83 26.14 -10.96
C MET A 64 6.95 27.33 -11.37
N HIS A 65 5.76 27.45 -10.79
CA HIS A 65 4.77 28.48 -11.12
C HIS A 65 4.55 29.51 -9.99
N ALA A 66 5.28 29.39 -8.88
CA ALA A 66 5.30 30.32 -7.75
C ALA A 66 6.45 31.32 -7.88
#